data_AF-A0A6B3EIJ3-F1
#
_entry.id   AF-A0A6B3EIJ3-F1
#
_cell.length_a   1.000
_cell.length_b   1.000
_cell.length_c   1.000
_cell.angle_alpha   90.00
_cell.angle_beta   90.00
_cell.angle_gamma   90.00
#
_symmetry.space_group_name_H-M   'P 1'
#
loop_
_entity.id
_entity.type
_entity.pdbx_description
1 polymer ?
#
loop_
_entity_poly.entity_id
_entity_poly.type
_entity_poly.pdbx_seq_one_letter_code
_entity_poly.pdbx_strand_id
1 'polypeptide(L)' 'GAKDGRPPVVVVYRRPVEIRSKGREERALLVHEVVVEQVAELLGLTPESVDPRYGEE' A
#
# COMPACT_ATOMS: atom_id res chain seq x y z
N GLY A 1 15.65 2.43 -5.09
CA GLY A 1 15.94 1.51 -3.96
C GLY A 1 16.99 2.11 -3.06
N ALA A 2 16.74 2.08 -1.75
CA ALA A 2 17.54 2.60 -0.63
C ALA A 2 18.93 3.15 -1.01
N LYS A 3 18.97 4.43 -1.38
CA LYS A 3 20.22 5.19 -1.37
C LYS A 3 20.29 5.86 0.00
N ASP A 4 21.41 5.68 0.72
CA ASP A 4 21.77 6.36 1.98
C ASP A 4 21.42 5.67 3.33
N GLY A 5 21.21 4.34 3.38
CA GLY A 5 21.05 3.62 4.66
C GLY A 5 19.77 3.96 5.45
N ARG A 6 18.84 4.69 4.84
CA ARG A 6 17.52 4.96 5.39
C ARG A 6 16.60 3.75 5.17
N PRO A 7 15.69 3.46 6.13
CA PRO A 7 14.70 2.41 5.94
C PRO A 7 13.83 2.72 4.70
N PRO A 8 13.28 1.69 4.04
CA PRO A 8 12.32 1.88 2.97
C PRO A 8 11.11 2.67 3.48
N VAL A 9 10.56 3.55 2.62
CA VAL A 9 9.41 4.39 2.93
C VAL A 9 8.40 4.29 1.79
N VAL A 10 7.14 4.05 2.15
CA VAL A 10 5.99 4.15 1.24
C VAL A 10 5.30 5.49 1.51
N VAL A 11 5.18 6.33 0.48
CA VAL A 11 4.54 7.66 0.57
C VAL A 11 3.18 7.62 -0.10
N VAL A 12 2.13 7.94 0.65
CA VAL A 12 0.76 7.99 0.13
C VAL A 12 0.36 9.43 -0.14
N TYR A 13 0.07 9.75 -1.41
CA TYR A 13 -0.43 11.08 -1.78
C TYR A 13 -1.93 11.17 -1.55
N ARG A 14 -2.33 12.08 -0.65
CA ARG A 14 -3.72 12.24 -0.23
C ARG A 14 -4.69 12.55 -1.38
N ARG A 15 -4.35 13.49 -2.26
CA ARG A 15 -5.26 13.95 -3.33
C ARG A 15 -5.64 12.83 -4.34
N PRO A 16 -4.69 12.01 -4.84
CA PRO A 16 -5.01 10.83 -5.64
C PRO A 16 -5.92 9.81 -4.96
N VAL A 17 -5.75 9.57 -3.65
CA VAL A 17 -6.58 8.62 -2.88
C VAL A 17 -8.00 9.16 -2.75
N GLU A 18 -8.15 10.44 -2.39
CA GLU A 18 -9.47 11.07 -2.24
C GLU A 18 -10.29 11.04 -3.53
N ILE A 19 -9.66 11.20 -4.70
CA ILE A 19 -10.35 11.18 -6.01
C ILE A 19 -10.87 9.79 -6.37
N ARG A 20 -10.24 8.72 -5.88
CA ARG A 20 -10.61 7.33 -6.19
C ARG A 20 -11.58 6.70 -5.20
N SER A 21 -11.69 7.26 -4.00
CA SER A 21 -12.61 6.78 -2.95
C SER A 21 -13.86 7.66 -2.82
N LYS A 22 -15.04 7.07 -2.68
CA LYS A 22 -16.32 7.77 -2.43
C LYS A 22 -16.61 7.99 -0.95
N GLY A 23 -15.84 7.38 -0.05
CA GLY A 23 -16.06 7.46 1.40
C GLY A 23 -14.85 7.08 2.22
N ARG A 24 -14.98 7.16 3.56
CA ARG A 24 -13.88 6.85 4.49
C ARG A 24 -13.47 5.39 4.46
N GLU A 25 -14.43 4.49 4.27
CA GLU A 25 -14.22 3.04 4.23
C GLU A 25 -13.47 2.63 2.96
N GLU A 26 -13.98 2.97 1.78
CA GLU A 26 -13.30 2.75 0.50
C GLU A 26 -11.91 3.40 0.46
N ARG A 27 -11.75 4.55 1.12
CA ARG A 27 -10.43 5.19 1.28
C ARG A 27 -9.47 4.34 2.11
N ALA A 28 -9.95 3.73 3.18
CA ALA A 28 -9.13 2.87 4.03
C ALA A 28 -8.72 1.60 3.28
N LEU A 29 -9.65 0.99 2.53
CA LEU A 29 -9.37 -0.17 1.68
C LEU A 29 -8.34 0.17 0.60
N LEU A 30 -8.52 1.26 -0.14
CA LEU A 30 -7.58 1.69 -1.17
C LEU A 30 -6.17 1.97 -0.61
N VAL A 31 -6.07 2.60 0.56
CA VAL A 31 -4.77 2.82 1.21
C VAL A 31 -4.14 1.50 1.63
N HIS A 32 -4.94 0.58 2.19
CA HIS A 32 -4.48 -0.74 2.60
C HIS A 32 -3.92 -1.54 1.41
N GLU A 33 -4.69 -1.69 0.34
CA GLU A 33 -4.30 -2.40 -0.88
C GLU A 33 -2.98 -1.86 -1.45
N VAL A 34 -2.92 -0.55 -1.69
CA VAL A 34 -1.73 0.09 -2.26
C VAL A 34 -0.52 -0.08 -1.34
N VAL A 35 -0.68 0.04 -0.02
CA VAL A 35 0.46 -0.14 0.91
C VAL A 35 0.95 -1.59 0.89
N VAL A 36 0.05 -2.58 0.87
CA VAL A 36 0.44 -4.00 0.79
C VAL A 36 1.21 -4.27 -0.50
N GLU A 37 0.70 -3.83 -1.65
CA GLU A 37 1.37 -4.00 -2.94
C GLU A 37 2.77 -3.35 -2.96
N GLN A 38 2.87 -2.09 -2.49
CA GLN A 38 4.14 -1.36 -2.50
C GLN A 38 5.16 -1.95 -1.52
N VAL A 39 4.72 -2.46 -0.36
CA VAL A 39 5.61 -3.15 0.58
C VAL A 39 6.08 -4.48 0.01
N ALA A 40 5.18 -5.25 -0.61
CA ALA A 40 5.52 -6.52 -1.26
C ALA A 40 6.57 -6.31 -2.36
N GLU A 41 6.37 -5.31 -3.22
CA GLU A 41 7.32 -4.92 -4.25
C GLU A 41 8.69 -4.53 -3.66
N LEU A 42 8.69 -3.71 -2.60
CA LEU A 42 9.93 -3.30 -1.92
C LEU A 42 10.71 -4.47 -1.30
N LEU A 43 10.00 -5.52 -0.86
CA LEU A 43 10.59 -6.70 -0.23
C LEU A 43 10.83 -7.86 -1.22
N GLY A 44 10.36 -7.77 -2.46
CA GLY A 44 10.41 -8.87 -3.43
C GLY A 44 9.53 -10.06 -3.04
N LEU A 45 8.41 -9.79 -2.36
CA LEU A 45 7.42 -10.77 -1.91
C LEU A 45 6.13 -10.67 -2.72
N THR A 46 5.23 -11.61 -2.51
CA THR A 46 3.83 -11.45 -2.96
C THR A 46 3.05 -10.61 -1.95
N PRO A 47 1.97 -9.92 -2.36
CA PRO A 47 1.06 -9.23 -1.45
C PRO A 47 0.53 -10.10 -0.30
N GLU A 48 0.17 -11.36 -0.58
CA GLU A 48 -0.36 -12.31 0.42
C GLU A 48 0.68 -12.70 1.48
N SER A 49 1.97 -12.59 1.14
CA SER A 49 3.06 -12.80 2.09
C SER A 49 3.20 -11.63 3.08
N VAL A 50 2.69 -10.43 2.72
CA VAL A 50 2.69 -9.22 3.56
C VAL A 50 1.39 -9.12 4.36
N ASP A 51 0.25 -9.38 3.72
CA ASP A 51 -1.05 -9.53 4.35
C ASP A 51 -1.73 -10.82 3.85
N PRO A 52 -1.86 -11.86 4.69
CA PRO A 52 -2.52 -13.10 4.30
C PRO A 52 -3.97 -12.95 3.84
N ARG A 53 -4.62 -11.83 4.16
CA ARG A 53 -6.00 -11.52 3.74
C ARG A 53 -6.07 -10.67 2.47
N TYR A 54 -4.94 -10.43 1.81
CA TYR A 54 -4.92 -9.64 0.59
C TYR A 54 -5.78 -10.28 -0.50
N GLY A 55 -6.69 -9.49 -1.10
CA GLY A 55 -7.64 -9.97 -2.11
C GLY A 55 -8.84 -10.74 -1.55
N GLU A 56 -8.96 -10.88 -0.23
CA GLU A 56 -10.18 -11.35 0.43
C GLU A 56 -11.16 -10.16 0.60
N GLU A 57 -12.18 -10.08 -0.24
CA GLU A 57 -13.35 -9.18 -0.07
C GLU A 57 -14.52 -9.89 0.63
#